data_AF-A0A2D6S7P7-F1
#
_entry.id   AF-A0A2D6S7P7-F1
#
_cell.length_a   1.000
_cell.length_b   1.000
_cell.length_c   1.000
_cell.angle_alpha   90.00
_cell.angle_beta   90.00
_cell.angle_gamma   90.00
#
_symmetry.space_group_name_H-M   'P 1'
#
loop_
_entity.id
_entity.type
_entity.pdbx_description
1 polymer ?
#
loop_
_entity_poly.entity_id
_entity_poly.type
_entity_poly.pdbx_seq_one_letter_code
_entity_poly.pdbx_strand_id
1 'polypeptide(L)'
;MKLQDKVLYMSFGAGLVVLGMILNSLINNDANARGRVEDATFGTITCRDIIIKDGYKEKAHFGLAPNGSAILAMYGDDQIYKIAYLGENTSANNEMMLLLRSKSKTDRREAMIMIDGSGGRVDCRNKMGGQIVGLDVADDGGHLGGK
;
A
#
# COMPACT_ATOMS: atom_id res chain seq x y z
N MET A 1 -31.42 -10.36 -49.75
CA MET A 1 -31.25 -10.75 -48.34
C MET A 1 -32.56 -11.37 -47.86
N LYS A 2 -32.55 -12.65 -47.46
CA LYS A 2 -33.78 -13.33 -47.02
C LYS A 2 -34.13 -12.87 -45.60
N LEU A 3 -35.40 -12.96 -45.22
CA LEU A 3 -35.88 -12.54 -43.90
C LEU A 3 -35.12 -13.23 -42.75
N GLN A 4 -34.73 -14.49 -42.98
CA GLN A 4 -33.93 -15.31 -42.07
C GLN A 4 -32.54 -14.71 -41.78
N ASP A 5 -31.86 -14.17 -42.80
CA ASP A 5 -30.52 -13.58 -42.64
C ASP A 5 -30.59 -12.30 -41.78
N LYS A 6 -31.66 -11.52 -41.93
CA LYS A 6 -31.88 -10.28 -41.15
C LYS A 6 -32.18 -10.58 -39.68
N VAL A 7 -32.99 -11.60 -39.41
CA VAL A 7 -33.32 -12.03 -38.04
C VAL A 7 -32.08 -12.58 -37.34
N LEU A 8 -31.26 -13.36 -38.06
CA LEU A 8 -30.01 -13.89 -37.53
C LEU A 8 -29.01 -12.76 -37.20
N TYR A 9 -28.85 -11.78 -38.09
CA TYR A 9 -27.93 -10.66 -37.82
C TYR A 9 -28.38 -9.79 -36.64
N MET A 10 -29.69 -9.57 -36.49
CA MET A 10 -30.24 -8.84 -35.35
C MET A 10 -30.12 -9.62 -34.03
N SER A 11 -30.30 -10.95 -34.05
CA SER A 11 -30.15 -11.76 -32.85
C SER A 11 -28.70 -11.87 -32.39
N PHE A 12 -27.75 -11.96 -33.32
CA PHE A 12 -26.31 -11.87 -33.00
C PHE A 12 -25.94 -10.51 -32.40
N GLY A 13 -26.46 -9.41 -32.95
CA GLY A 13 -26.24 -8.07 -32.40
C GLY A 13 -26.79 -7.91 -30.98
N ALA A 14 -28.02 -8.37 -30.74
CA ALA A 14 -28.63 -8.38 -29.41
C ALA A 14 -27.86 -9.27 -28.41
N GLY A 15 -27.40 -10.44 -28.85
CA GLY A 15 -26.56 -11.34 -28.04
C GLY A 15 -25.24 -10.70 -27.61
N LEU A 16 -24.58 -9.97 -28.52
CA LEU A 16 -23.33 -9.27 -28.24
C LEU A 16 -23.50 -8.14 -27.21
N VAL A 17 -24.63 -7.43 -27.27
CA VAL A 17 -24.97 -6.37 -26.31
C VAL A 17 -25.21 -6.97 -24.91
N VAL A 18 -25.99 -8.04 -24.83
CA VAL A 18 -26.26 -8.73 -23.55
C VAL A 18 -24.97 -9.31 -22.97
N LEU A 19 -24.12 -9.92 -23.81
CA LEU A 19 -22.81 -10.43 -23.39
C LEU A 19 -21.91 -9.30 -22.88
N GLY A 20 -21.89 -8.15 -23.56
CA GLY A 20 -21.13 -6.98 -23.15
C GLY A 20 -21.58 -6.41 -21.80
N MET A 21 -22.89 -6.40 -21.54
CA MET A 21 -23.44 -6.00 -20.24
C MET A 21 -23.07 -6.97 -19.12
N ILE A 22 -23.15 -8.29 -19.38
CA ILE A 22 -22.77 -9.33 -18.42
C ILE A 22 -21.26 -9.24 -18.12
N LEU A 23 -20.43 -9.10 -19.15
CA LEU A 23 -18.98 -8.94 -18.99
C LEU A 23 -18.64 -7.70 -18.19
N ASN A 24 -19.28 -6.55 -18.47
CA ASN A 24 -19.06 -5.33 -17.70
C ASN A 24 -19.46 -5.48 -16.21
N SER A 25 -20.50 -6.26 -15.93
CA SER A 25 -20.94 -6.57 -14.55
C SER A 25 -20.03 -7.56 -13.82
N LEU A 26 -19.30 -8.42 -14.55
CA LEU A 26 -18.31 -9.34 -13.96
C LEU A 26 -16.95 -8.66 -13.73
N ILE A 27 -16.64 -7.62 -14.51
CA ILE A 27 -15.36 -6.90 -14.46
C ILE A 27 -15.39 -5.78 -13.40
N ASN A 28 -16.52 -5.13 -13.17
CA ASN A 28 -16.65 -4.05 -12.18
C ASN A 28 -17.43 -4.51 -10.93
N ASN A 29 -16.70 -4.99 -9.92
CA ASN A 29 -17.25 -5.33 -8.60
C ASN A 29 -17.04 -4.20 -7.56
N ASP A 30 -16.99 -2.95 -8.00
CA ASP A 30 -16.80 -1.82 -7.10
C ASP A 30 -18.10 -1.49 -6.36
N ALA A 31 -18.14 -1.77 -5.06
CA ALA A 31 -19.21 -1.30 -4.18
C ALA A 31 -18.92 0.15 -3.76
N ASN A 32 -19.63 1.11 -4.35
CA ASN A 32 -19.53 2.52 -3.97
C ASN A 32 -20.58 2.85 -2.89
N ALA A 33 -20.18 2.86 -1.62
CA ALA A 33 -21.01 3.36 -0.53
C ALA A 33 -21.14 4.88 -0.65
N ARG A 34 -22.17 5.35 -1.36
CA ARG A 34 -22.41 6.78 -1.61
C ARG A 34 -23.60 7.27 -0.79
N GLY A 35 -23.36 7.62 0.47
CA GLY A 35 -24.35 8.21 1.35
C GLY A 35 -23.68 9.07 2.43
N ARG A 36 -24.03 10.35 2.52
CA ARG A 36 -23.51 11.30 3.54
C ARG A 36 -24.14 11.12 4.93
N VAL A 37 -24.80 9.99 5.17
CA VAL A 37 -25.78 9.89 6.27
C VAL A 37 -25.21 9.16 7.47
N GLU A 38 -24.34 8.16 7.27
CA GLU A 38 -23.83 7.32 8.36
C GLU A 38 -22.48 6.66 8.02
N ASP A 39 -21.61 6.50 9.02
CA ASP A 39 -20.34 5.81 8.88
C ASP A 39 -20.55 4.29 8.74
N ALA A 40 -19.87 3.68 7.77
CA ALA A 40 -19.94 2.23 7.59
C ALA A 40 -19.14 1.51 8.69
N THR A 41 -19.84 0.67 9.46
CA THR A 41 -19.19 -0.22 10.43
C THR A 41 -19.07 -1.62 9.86
N PHE A 42 -17.86 -2.16 9.86
CA PHE A 42 -17.57 -3.53 9.43
C PHE A 42 -17.11 -4.35 10.63
N GLY A 43 -17.45 -5.63 10.65
CA GLY A 43 -16.86 -6.60 11.58
C GLY A 43 -15.48 -7.04 11.09
N THR A 44 -15.36 -8.30 10.68
CA THR A 44 -14.13 -8.82 10.06
C THR A 44 -14.10 -8.49 8.57
N ILE A 45 -13.01 -7.87 8.12
CA ILE A 45 -12.75 -7.61 6.71
C ILE A 45 -11.65 -8.56 6.23
N THR A 46 -11.93 -9.34 5.18
CA THR A 46 -10.94 -10.15 4.47
C THR A 46 -10.77 -9.60 3.06
N CYS A 47 -9.61 -9.02 2.78
CA CYS A 47 -9.29 -8.43 1.48
C CYS A 47 -7.78 -8.50 1.22
N ARG A 48 -7.40 -8.30 -0.05
CA ARG A 48 -5.99 -8.21 -0.42
C ARG A 48 -5.37 -6.89 0.03
N ASP A 49 -6.08 -5.79 -0.20
CA ASP A 49 -5.59 -4.43 0.04
C ASP A 49 -6.71 -3.53 0.58
N ILE A 50 -6.39 -2.78 1.64
CA ILE A 50 -7.16 -1.64 2.12
C ILE A 50 -6.37 -0.39 1.74
N ILE A 51 -6.93 0.44 0.86
CA ILE A 51 -6.26 1.63 0.32
C ILE A 51 -7.08 2.87 0.68
N ILE A 52 -6.47 3.79 1.43
CA ILE A 52 -7.06 5.09 1.76
C ILE A 52 -6.60 6.10 0.72
N LYS A 53 -7.54 6.77 0.04
CA LYS A 53 -7.26 7.76 -1.00
C LYS A 53 -7.90 9.11 -0.69
N ASP A 54 -7.26 10.18 -1.15
CA ASP A 54 -7.77 11.54 -1.22
C ASP A 54 -7.79 11.97 -2.69
N GLY A 55 -8.95 11.87 -3.33
CA GLY A 55 -9.07 11.91 -4.79
C GLY A 55 -8.25 10.79 -5.45
N TYR A 56 -7.34 11.16 -6.35
CA TYR A 56 -6.42 10.22 -7.00
C TYR A 56 -5.20 9.87 -6.15
N LYS A 57 -5.01 10.53 -5.00
CA LYS A 57 -3.80 10.37 -4.20
C LYS A 57 -3.95 9.25 -3.18
N GLU A 58 -3.07 8.27 -3.23
CA GLU A 58 -2.97 7.27 -2.17
C GLU A 58 -2.36 7.90 -0.91
N LYS A 59 -3.03 7.72 0.23
CA LYS A 59 -2.62 8.25 1.54
C LYS A 59 -2.13 7.14 2.45
N ALA A 60 -2.74 5.96 2.38
CA ALA A 60 -2.31 4.78 3.09
C ALA A 60 -2.65 3.49 2.34
N HIS A 61 -1.84 2.46 2.56
CA HIS A 61 -2.02 1.12 2.01
C HIS A 61 -1.72 0.09 3.10
N PHE A 62 -2.71 -0.74 3.41
CA PHE A 62 -2.57 -1.91 4.24
C PHE A 62 -2.90 -3.14 3.40
N GLY A 63 -1.91 -3.97 3.10
CA GLY A 63 -2.12 -5.06 2.14
C GLY A 63 -0.83 -5.78 1.79
N LEU A 64 -0.73 -6.23 0.54
CA LEU A 64 0.40 -7.01 0.06
C LEU A 64 1.26 -6.20 -0.92
N ALA A 65 2.57 -6.18 -0.68
CA ALA A 65 3.55 -5.70 -1.63
C ALA A 65 3.62 -6.60 -2.88
N PRO A 66 4.26 -6.16 -3.99
CA PRO A 66 4.37 -6.96 -5.21
C PRO A 66 5.04 -8.33 -5.00
N ASN A 67 5.91 -8.47 -4.01
CA ASN A 67 6.57 -9.73 -3.63
C ASN A 67 5.68 -10.64 -2.76
N GLY A 68 4.48 -10.21 -2.38
CA GLY A 68 3.55 -10.95 -1.53
C GLY A 68 3.68 -10.67 -0.02
N SER A 69 4.66 -9.87 0.40
CA SER A 69 4.87 -9.54 1.81
C SER A 69 3.85 -8.53 2.31
N ALA A 70 3.45 -8.66 3.58
CA ALA A 70 2.52 -7.74 4.20
C ALA A 70 3.15 -6.36 4.41
N ILE A 71 2.40 -5.31 4.11
CA ILE A 71 2.81 -3.91 4.29
C ILE A 71 1.72 -3.08 4.94
N LEU A 72 2.16 -2.12 5.75
CA LEU A 72 1.41 -0.96 6.18
C LEU A 72 2.21 0.29 5.82
N ALA A 73 1.75 1.05 4.84
CA ALA A 73 2.41 2.26 4.36
C ALA A 73 1.48 3.47 4.47
N MET A 74 2.05 4.62 4.85
CA MET A 74 1.44 5.93 4.69
C MET A 74 2.35 6.79 3.83
N TYR A 75 1.76 7.56 2.92
CA TYR A 75 2.50 8.35 1.94
C TYR A 75 2.48 9.84 2.26
N GLY A 76 3.57 10.51 1.92
CA GLY A 76 3.67 11.97 1.93
C GLY A 76 2.96 12.60 0.73
N ASP A 77 3.15 13.91 0.57
CA ASP A 77 2.42 14.69 -0.45
C ASP A 77 2.77 14.30 -1.89
N ASP A 78 3.94 13.68 -2.10
CA ASP A 78 4.45 13.25 -3.41
C ASP A 78 3.99 11.82 -3.81
N GLN A 79 3.25 11.11 -2.97
CA GLN A 79 2.78 9.71 -3.14
C GLN A 79 3.86 8.65 -3.34
N ILE A 80 5.12 9.04 -3.42
CA ILE A 80 6.26 8.14 -3.64
C ILE A 80 6.92 7.88 -2.28
N TYR A 81 7.01 8.92 -1.46
CA TYR A 81 7.72 8.90 -0.20
C TYR A 81 6.83 8.34 0.90
N LYS A 82 7.20 7.16 1.40
CA LYS A 82 6.57 6.55 2.58
C LYS A 82 7.02 7.30 3.83
N ILE A 83 6.09 7.97 4.50
CA ILE A 83 6.32 8.73 5.73
C ILE A 83 6.17 7.87 6.98
N ALA A 84 5.33 6.84 6.91
CA ALA A 84 5.25 5.78 7.90
C ALA A 84 5.21 4.45 7.15
N TYR A 85 5.99 3.48 7.59
CA TYR A 85 6.10 2.19 6.91
C TYR A 85 6.36 1.10 7.92
N LEU A 86 5.59 0.01 7.83
CA LEU A 86 5.87 -1.26 8.47
C LEU A 86 5.81 -2.32 7.38
N GLY A 87 6.92 -3.03 7.20
CA GLY A 87 7.01 -4.06 6.17
C GLY A 87 8.44 -4.46 5.88
N GLU A 88 8.61 -5.23 4.83
CA GLU A 88 9.90 -5.75 4.40
C GLU A 88 10.84 -4.64 3.92
N ASN A 89 12.09 -4.68 4.38
CA ASN A 89 13.17 -3.81 3.96
C ASN A 89 13.88 -4.39 2.72
N THR A 90 13.17 -4.36 1.60
CA THR A 90 13.64 -4.89 0.30
C THR A 90 14.88 -4.20 -0.25
N SER A 91 15.25 -3.04 0.31
CA SER A 91 16.42 -2.27 -0.12
C SER A 91 17.71 -2.70 0.58
N ALA A 92 17.64 -3.47 1.67
CA ALA A 92 18.81 -3.83 2.45
C ALA A 92 18.94 -5.33 2.69
N ASN A 93 17.89 -5.97 3.23
CA ASN A 93 18.04 -7.32 3.81
C ASN A 93 16.77 -8.18 3.76
N ASN A 94 15.66 -7.67 3.21
CA ASN A 94 14.36 -8.34 3.17
C ASN A 94 13.78 -8.70 4.55
N GLU A 95 14.26 -8.03 5.61
CA GLU A 95 13.74 -8.20 6.97
C GLU A 95 12.74 -7.11 7.33
N MET A 96 12.01 -7.30 8.43
CA MET A 96 11.00 -6.34 8.86
C MET A 96 11.61 -5.02 9.34
N MET A 97 11.01 -3.91 8.92
CA MET A 97 11.30 -2.58 9.46
C MET A 97 10.01 -1.84 9.80
N LEU A 98 10.05 -1.08 10.90
CA LEU A 98 9.16 0.01 11.22
C LEU A 98 9.92 1.33 11.02
N LEU A 99 9.34 2.24 10.26
CA LEU A 99 10.00 3.45 9.81
C LEU A 99 9.03 4.63 9.87
N LEU A 100 9.47 5.73 10.48
CA LEU A 100 8.80 7.01 10.51
C LEU A 100 9.74 8.10 9.99
N ARG A 101 9.26 8.91 9.06
CA ARG A 101 10.01 9.98 8.38
C ARG A 101 9.25 11.29 8.40
N SER A 102 9.99 12.39 8.22
CA SER A 102 9.38 13.69 7.97
C SER A 102 8.46 13.66 6.74
N LYS A 103 7.39 14.47 6.75
CA LYS A 103 6.52 14.64 5.58
C LYS A 103 7.22 15.31 4.39
N SER A 104 8.29 16.05 4.65
CA SER A 104 9.07 16.69 3.61
C SER A 104 10.22 15.80 3.17
N LYS A 105 10.33 15.58 1.86
CA LYS A 105 11.44 14.82 1.24
C LYS A 105 12.83 15.44 1.48
N THR A 106 12.89 16.76 1.67
CA THR A 106 14.16 17.46 1.95
C THR A 106 14.59 17.37 3.41
N ASP A 107 13.71 16.88 4.28
CA ASP A 107 13.96 16.76 5.71
C ASP A 107 14.29 15.30 6.06
N ARG A 108 15.50 15.08 6.57
CA ARG A 108 16.03 13.74 6.81
C ARG A 108 15.77 13.20 8.23
N ARG A 109 14.88 13.86 8.98
CA ARG A 109 14.44 13.34 10.29
C ARG A 109 13.77 11.98 10.12
N GLU A 110 14.24 11.03 10.91
CA GLU A 110 13.84 9.64 10.81
C GLU A 110 13.88 9.00 12.20
N ALA A 111 12.91 8.14 12.47
CA ALA A 111 12.94 7.20 13.58
C ALA A 111 12.62 5.81 12.99
N MET A 112 13.44 4.82 13.31
CA MET A 112 13.23 3.46 12.80
C MET A 112 13.53 2.40 13.85
N ILE A 113 12.84 1.28 13.70
CA ILE A 113 13.14 0.02 14.36
C ILE A 113 13.27 -1.01 13.24
N MET A 114 14.34 -1.78 13.20
CA MET A 114 14.54 -2.76 12.14
C MET A 114 15.24 -4.01 12.64
N ILE A 115 15.09 -5.09 11.89
CA ILE A 115 15.88 -6.31 12.03
C ILE A 115 16.91 -6.31 10.91
N ASP A 116 18.15 -6.66 11.22
CA ASP A 116 19.22 -6.89 10.28
C ASP A 116 20.00 -8.17 10.59
N GLY A 117 21.08 -8.42 9.85
CA GLY A 117 21.89 -9.62 10.00
C GLY A 117 22.57 -9.74 11.38
N SER A 118 22.72 -8.63 12.10
CA SER A 118 23.33 -8.56 13.43
C SER A 118 22.29 -8.63 14.55
N GLY A 119 21.03 -8.26 14.26
CA GLY A 119 19.89 -8.46 15.16
C GLY A 119 18.89 -7.31 15.10
N GLY A 120 18.32 -6.96 16.26
CA GLY A 120 17.39 -5.85 16.38
C GLY A 120 18.10 -4.51 16.53
N ARG A 121 17.57 -3.47 15.89
CA ARG A 121 18.12 -2.11 15.90
C ARG A 121 17.04 -1.04 16.09
N VAL A 122 17.39 0.04 16.79
CA VAL A 122 16.60 1.27 16.94
C VAL A 122 17.45 2.48 16.63
N ASP A 123 17.01 3.33 15.69
CA ASP A 123 17.77 4.49 15.21
C ASP A 123 16.91 5.75 15.17
N CYS A 124 17.52 6.89 15.52
CA CYS A 124 16.97 8.23 15.32
C CYS A 124 17.96 9.11 14.56
N ARG A 125 17.49 9.87 13.57
CA ARG A 125 18.31 10.79 12.75
C ARG A 125 17.79 12.22 12.81
N ASN A 126 18.72 13.18 12.77
CA ASN A 126 18.41 14.61 12.72
C ASN A 126 18.04 15.09 11.31
N LYS A 127 17.72 16.39 11.18
CA LYS A 127 17.35 17.04 9.89
C LYS A 127 18.40 16.90 8.79
N MET A 128 19.67 16.73 9.15
CA MET A 128 20.78 16.55 8.20
C MET A 128 21.02 15.08 7.84
N GLY A 129 20.35 14.14 8.51
CA GLY A 129 20.52 12.69 8.36
C GLY A 129 21.60 12.10 9.26
N GLY A 130 22.16 12.88 10.18
CA GLY A 130 23.09 12.38 11.19
C GLY A 130 22.35 11.56 12.26
N GLN A 131 22.87 10.39 12.59
CA GLN A 131 22.37 9.57 13.70
C GLN A 131 22.56 10.33 15.02
N ILE A 132 21.49 10.45 15.80
CA ILE A 132 21.47 11.07 17.13
C ILE A 132 21.42 9.99 18.22
N VAL A 133 20.67 8.92 17.98
CA VAL A 133 20.57 7.75 18.85
C VAL A 133 20.61 6.50 18.00
N GLY A 134 21.37 5.50 18.44
CA GLY A 134 21.45 4.15 17.90
C GLY A 134 21.52 3.14 19.04
N LEU A 135 20.67 2.12 18.96
CA LEU A 135 20.72 0.90 19.75
C LEU A 135 20.81 -0.26 18.79
N ASP A 136 21.84 -1.07 18.89
CA ASP A 136 22.05 -2.22 18.02
C ASP A 136 22.75 -3.36 18.74
N VAL A 137 22.59 -4.55 18.19
CA VAL A 137 23.31 -5.75 18.62
C VAL A 137 24.45 -5.97 17.63
N ALA A 138 25.65 -6.16 18.15
CA ALA A 138 26.84 -6.53 17.41
C ALA A 138 27.32 -7.92 17.83
N ASP A 139 28.19 -8.52 17.01
CA ASP A 139 28.73 -9.87 17.24
C ASP A 139 29.48 -10.00 18.58
N ASP A 140 29.94 -8.89 19.17
CA ASP A 140 30.65 -8.81 20.44
C ASP A 140 29.80 -8.30 21.61
N GLY A 141 28.51 -8.01 21.41
CA GLY A 141 27.59 -7.57 22.46
C GLY A 141 26.61 -6.47 22.02
N GLY A 142 25.90 -5.86 22.97
CA GLY A 142 25.01 -4.73 22.70
C GLY A 142 25.77 -3.41 22.60
N HIS A 143 25.40 -2.56 21.65
CA HIS A 143 25.93 -1.21 21.47
C HIS A 143 24.86 -0.14 21.73
N LEU A 144 25.26 0.91 22.45
CA LEU A 144 24.50 2.16 22.60
C LEU A 144 25.39 3.29 22.08
N GLY A 145 24.97 3.89 20.97
CA GLY A 145 25.74 4.91 20.27
C GLY A 145 24.92 6.17 20.00
N GLY A 146 25.59 7.31 19.96
CA GLY A 146 25.06 8.59 19.51
C GLY A 146 26.22 9.48 19.09
N LYS A 147 25.99 10.38 18.13
CA LYS A 147 26.94 11.46 17.80
C LYS A 147 26.66 12.70 18.62
#